data_AF-A0A139XTW8-F1
#
_entry.id   AF-A0A139XTW8-F1
#
_cell.length_a   1.000
_cell.length_b   1.000
_cell.length_c   1.000
_cell.angle_alpha   90.00
_cell.angle_beta   90.00
_cell.angle_gamma   90.00
#
_symmetry.space_group_name_H-M   'P 1'
#
loop_
_entity.id
_entity.type
_entity.pdbx_description
1 polymer ?
#
loop_
_entity_poly.entity_id
_entity_poly.type
_entity_poly.pdbx_seq_one_letter_code
_entity_poly.pdbx_strand_id
1 'polypeptide(L)'
;DGKRTDKRFILFAGNLPLDTKAEDLKAFFKNKLQPRIVEVRMLTHRETNKPKGCAFVEFDCKEALEIALNYHHRELGGRKINIELSAGGGGNSKRRRDKISKKNAQLRKRRQKKVKAVKKSAEKTKPSGESK
;
A
#
# COMPACT_ATOMS: atom_id res chain seq x y z
N ASP A 1 27.73 -20.36 2.50
CA ASP A 1 27.36 -18.98 2.19
C ASP A 1 26.04 -18.96 1.41
N GLY A 2 24.92 -18.82 2.12
CA GLY A 2 23.58 -19.04 1.57
C GLY A 2 23.09 -17.82 0.79
N LYS A 3 23.08 -17.91 -0.54
CA LYS A 3 22.37 -16.97 -1.42
C LYS A 3 20.88 -16.96 -1.07
N ARG A 4 20.46 -16.07 -0.16
CA ARG A 4 19.04 -15.83 0.15
C ARG A 4 18.40 -15.33 -1.13
N THR A 5 17.53 -16.13 -1.73
CA THR A 5 16.82 -15.79 -2.96
C THR A 5 16.09 -14.46 -2.77
N ASP A 6 16.59 -13.44 -3.47
CA ASP A 6 16.47 -11.99 -3.23
C ASP A 6 15.05 -11.38 -3.46
N LYS A 7 13.98 -12.15 -3.24
CA LYS A 7 12.60 -11.63 -3.33
C LYS A 7 12.23 -11.00 -1.99
N ARG A 8 12.59 -9.72 -1.83
CA ARG A 8 12.13 -8.91 -0.69
C ARG A 8 10.67 -8.49 -0.91
N PHE A 9 9.79 -8.88 0.01
CA PHE A 9 8.38 -8.50 -0.03
C PHE A 9 8.22 -7.12 0.61
N ILE A 10 8.51 -6.08 -0.17
CA ILE A 10 8.47 -4.69 0.31
C ILE A 10 7.14 -4.04 -0.11
N LEU A 11 6.48 -3.42 0.86
CA LEU A 11 5.26 -2.64 0.71
C LEU A 11 5.57 -1.16 0.93
N PHE A 12 4.92 -0.29 0.16
CA PHE A 12 4.93 1.14 0.41
C PHE A 12 3.66 1.55 1.15
N ALA A 13 3.81 2.25 2.26
CA ALA A 13 2.74 2.89 3.01
C ALA A 13 2.93 4.41 2.94
N GLY A 14 1.97 5.13 2.36
CA GLY A 14 1.99 6.58 2.20
C GLY A 14 0.75 7.24 2.80
N ASN A 15 0.73 8.57 2.77
CA ASN A 15 -0.34 9.39 3.38
C ASN A 15 -0.54 9.10 4.88
N LEU A 16 0.55 8.75 5.56
CA LEU A 16 0.55 8.52 7.00
C LEU A 16 0.47 9.87 7.72
N PRO A 17 -0.25 9.96 8.85
CA PRO A 17 -0.11 11.07 9.79
C PRO A 17 1.36 11.33 10.13
N LEU A 18 1.75 12.59 10.28
CA LEU A 18 3.14 12.97 10.60
C LEU A 18 3.60 12.43 11.96
N ASP A 19 2.64 12.18 12.85
CA ASP A 19 2.86 11.62 14.18
C ASP A 19 3.06 10.09 14.18
N THR A 20 2.79 9.43 13.04
CA THR A 20 2.85 7.96 12.94
C THR A 20 4.28 7.48 13.12
N LYS A 21 4.51 6.59 14.10
CA LYS A 21 5.78 5.90 14.34
C LYS A 21 5.77 4.50 13.75
N ALA A 22 6.95 3.88 13.71
CA ALA A 22 7.08 2.50 13.23
C ALA A 22 6.22 1.53 14.05
N GLU A 23 6.05 1.81 15.34
CA GLU A 23 5.21 1.06 16.26
C GLU A 23 3.72 1.15 15.90
N ASP A 24 3.24 2.33 15.52
CA ASP A 24 1.84 2.52 15.08
C ASP A 24 1.54 1.74 13.79
N LEU A 25 2.49 1.73 12.84
CA LEU A 25 2.36 0.90 11.64
C LEU A 25 2.34 -0.59 12.00
N LYS A 26 3.22 -1.03 12.91
CA LYS A 26 3.22 -2.41 13.40
C LYS A 26 1.91 -2.76 14.09
N ALA A 27 1.33 -1.84 14.88
CA ALA A 27 0.07 -2.00 15.57
C ALA A 27 -1.11 -2.07 14.57
N PHE A 28 -1.10 -1.21 13.57
CA PHE A 28 -2.10 -1.20 12.50
C PHE A 28 -2.17 -2.53 11.73
N PHE A 29 -1.03 -3.17 11.53
CA PHE A 29 -0.91 -4.48 10.88
C PHE A 29 -0.98 -5.67 11.86
N LYS A 30 -1.04 -5.43 13.17
CA LYS A 30 -0.93 -6.45 14.23
C LYS A 30 -1.93 -7.60 14.07
N ASN A 31 -3.19 -7.30 13.75
CA ASN A 31 -4.26 -8.30 13.73
C ASN A 31 -4.12 -9.39 12.66
N LYS A 32 -3.38 -9.16 11.58
CA LYS A 32 -3.30 -10.10 10.44
C LYS A 32 -1.89 -10.39 9.96
N LEU A 33 -0.91 -9.58 10.36
CA LEU A 33 0.44 -9.59 9.77
C LEU A 33 1.56 -9.66 10.79
N GLN A 34 1.28 -9.59 12.11
CA GLN A 34 2.28 -9.99 13.09
C GLN A 34 2.25 -11.51 13.28
N PRO A 35 3.41 -12.17 13.38
CA PRO A 35 4.79 -11.64 13.44
C PRO A 35 5.52 -11.56 12.09
N ARG A 36 4.82 -11.57 10.94
CA ARG A 36 5.41 -11.61 9.58
C ARG A 36 6.12 -10.31 9.12
N ILE A 37 6.15 -9.26 9.95
CA ILE A 37 6.84 -7.99 9.66
C ILE A 37 8.33 -8.13 10.01
N VAL A 38 9.19 -8.01 9.02
CA VAL A 38 10.66 -8.11 9.17
C VAL A 38 11.26 -6.76 9.55
N GLU A 39 11.00 -5.72 8.76
CA GLU A 39 11.54 -4.38 8.98
C GLU A 39 10.49 -3.32 8.63
N VAL A 40 10.47 -2.22 9.40
CA VAL A 40 9.69 -1.02 9.07
C VAL A 40 10.66 0.15 8.94
N ARG A 41 10.71 0.75 7.76
CA ARG A 41 11.58 1.90 7.45
C ARG A 41 10.75 3.14 7.19
N MET A 42 10.80 4.09 8.12
CA MET A 42 10.17 5.40 7.96
C MET A 42 10.96 6.29 7.00
N LEU A 43 10.26 7.03 6.14
CA LEU A 43 10.89 8.01 5.25
C LEU A 43 10.81 9.40 5.88
N THR A 44 11.97 10.02 6.04
CA THR A 44 12.13 11.41 6.49
C THR A 44 12.71 12.26 5.36
N HIS A 45 12.45 13.56 5.41
CA HIS A 45 13.15 14.54 4.57
C HIS A 45 14.61 14.64 5.01
N ARG A 46 15.54 14.49 4.07
CA ARG A 46 16.99 14.54 4.37
C ARG A 46 17.46 15.91 4.86
N GLU A 47 16.79 16.98 4.44
CA GLU A 47 17.19 18.37 4.78
C GLU A 47 16.59 18.84 6.10
N THR A 48 15.36 18.45 6.40
CA THR A 48 14.62 18.96 7.57
C THR A 48 14.41 17.92 8.66
N ASN A 49 14.82 16.66 8.43
CA ASN A 49 14.52 15.49 9.27
C ASN A 49 13.03 15.30 9.60
N LYS A 50 12.14 16.00 8.91
CA LYS A 50 10.69 15.88 9.14
C LYS A 50 10.16 14.58 8.53
N PRO A 51 9.20 13.91 9.20
CA PRO A 51 8.56 12.72 8.64
C PRO A 51 7.83 13.08 7.35
N LYS A 52 8.05 12.28 6.31
CA LYS A 52 7.42 12.49 4.99
C LYS A 52 5.99 11.94 4.92
N GLY A 53 5.49 11.36 6.02
CA GLY A 53 4.22 10.62 6.03
C GLY A 53 4.25 9.38 5.13
N CYS A 54 5.42 8.76 4.99
CA CYS A 54 5.65 7.61 4.14
C CYS A 54 6.55 6.59 4.86
N ALA A 55 6.38 5.31 4.57
CA ALA A 55 7.17 4.21 5.10
C ALA A 55 7.28 3.06 4.09
N PHE A 56 8.33 2.26 4.23
CA PHE A 56 8.43 0.94 3.63
C PHE A 56 8.33 -0.12 4.70
N VAL A 57 7.55 -1.16 4.43
CA VAL A 57 7.42 -2.33 5.32
C VAL A 57 7.90 -3.55 4.57
N GLU A 58 8.84 -4.29 5.15
CA GLU A 58 9.34 -5.55 4.64
C GLU A 58 8.66 -6.71 5.36
N PHE A 59 8.19 -7.69 4.59
CA PHE A 59 7.60 -8.92 5.08
C PHE A 59 8.45 -10.12 4.71
N ASP A 60 8.30 -11.20 5.48
CA ASP A 60 8.96 -12.48 5.24
C ASP A 60 8.28 -13.29 4.12
N CYS A 61 6.97 -13.09 3.92
CA CYS A 61 6.12 -13.88 3.04
C CYS A 61 5.31 -13.05 2.03
N LYS A 62 5.01 -13.65 0.87
CA LYS A 62 4.13 -13.06 -0.16
C LYS A 62 2.69 -12.86 0.32
N GLU A 63 2.15 -13.82 1.08
CA GLU A 63 0.79 -13.71 1.64
C GLU A 63 0.61 -12.46 2.50
N ALA A 64 1.61 -12.15 3.33
CA ALA A 64 1.59 -10.97 4.19
C ALA A 64 1.51 -9.69 3.35
N LEU A 65 2.26 -9.63 2.25
CA LEU A 65 2.19 -8.53 1.29
C LEU A 65 0.78 -8.40 0.67
N GLU A 66 0.17 -9.51 0.25
CA GLU A 66 -1.16 -9.52 -0.38
C GLU A 66 -2.26 -9.09 0.59
N ILE A 67 -2.19 -9.57 1.83
CA ILE A 67 -3.09 -9.13 2.91
C ILE A 67 -2.90 -7.64 3.19
N ALA A 68 -1.65 -7.16 3.29
CA ALA A 68 -1.36 -5.75 3.55
C ALA A 68 -1.90 -4.83 2.45
N LEU A 69 -1.86 -5.24 1.17
CA LEU A 69 -2.46 -4.50 0.07
C LEU A 69 -3.98 -4.31 0.23
N ASN A 70 -4.65 -5.21 0.93
CA ASN A 70 -6.09 -5.10 1.23
C ASN A 70 -6.39 -4.01 2.28
N TYR A 71 -5.39 -3.53 3.01
CA TYR A 71 -5.51 -2.40 3.94
C TYR A 71 -5.37 -1.03 3.25
N HIS A 72 -5.27 -1.00 1.91
CA HIS A 72 -5.27 0.24 1.16
C HIS A 72 -6.54 1.08 1.44
N HIS A 73 -6.37 2.35 1.77
CA HIS A 73 -7.42 3.31 2.18
C HIS A 73 -8.12 3.03 3.51
N ARG A 74 -7.56 2.15 4.35
CA ARG A 74 -7.97 2.09 5.76
C ARG A 74 -7.62 3.37 6.50
N GLU A 75 -8.35 3.62 7.56
CA GLU A 75 -8.14 4.79 8.40
C GLU A 75 -7.09 4.52 9.48
N LEU A 76 -6.13 5.41 9.61
CA LEU A 76 -5.11 5.43 10.67
C LEU A 76 -4.96 6.89 11.12
N GLY A 77 -5.22 7.17 12.40
CA GLY A 77 -5.13 8.52 12.95
C GLY A 77 -5.97 9.55 12.18
N GLY A 78 -7.19 9.17 11.78
CA GLY A 78 -8.10 10.03 11.01
C GLY A 78 -7.71 10.27 9.54
N ARG A 79 -6.71 9.55 9.01
CA ARG A 79 -6.28 9.65 7.61
C ARG A 79 -6.37 8.32 6.89
N LYS A 80 -6.77 8.36 5.62
CA LYS A 80 -6.78 7.17 4.76
C LYS A 80 -5.37 6.88 4.27
N ILE A 81 -4.80 5.77 4.71
CA ILE A 81 -3.43 5.38 4.33
C ILE A 81 -3.41 4.84 2.91
N ASN A 82 -2.34 5.14 2.17
CA ASN A 82 -2.12 4.66 0.83
C ASN A 82 -1.16 3.47 0.84
N ILE A 83 -1.64 2.27 0.55
CA ILE A 83 -0.79 1.08 0.49
C ILE A 83 -0.55 0.63 -0.95
N GLU A 84 0.70 0.44 -1.36
CA GLU A 84 1.07 0.05 -2.71
C GLU A 84 2.22 -0.96 -2.75
N LEU A 85 2.32 -1.74 -3.84
CA LEU A 85 3.41 -2.67 -4.07
C LEU A 85 4.72 -1.90 -4.31
N SER A 86 5.74 -2.13 -3.48
CA SER A 86 7.07 -1.60 -3.74
C SER A 86 7.83 -2.54 -4.66
N ALA A 87 8.49 -1.98 -5.67
CA ALA A 87 9.35 -2.75 -6.58
C ALA A 87 10.73 -2.99 -5.96
N GLY A 88 10.80 -3.53 -4.74
CA GLY A 88 12.01 -3.74 -3.91
C GLY A 88 13.35 -3.53 -4.61
N GLY A 89 14.10 -2.51 -4.19
CA GLY A 89 15.39 -2.14 -4.79
C GLY A 89 15.79 -0.72 -4.38
N GLY A 90 16.59 -0.62 -3.32
CA GLY A 90 17.11 0.66 -2.82
C GLY A 90 17.84 1.41 -3.93
N GLY A 91 17.43 2.66 -4.19
CA GLY A 91 18.11 3.53 -5.15
C GLY A 91 17.20 4.61 -5.72
N ASN A 92 17.65 5.86 -5.65
CA ASN A 92 16.95 7.05 -6.15
C ASN A 92 17.16 7.28 -7.66
N SER A 93 17.48 6.22 -8.41
CA SER A 93 17.84 6.31 -9.83
C SER A 93 16.66 6.75 -10.69
N LYS A 94 16.91 7.70 -11.62
CA LYS A 94 15.93 8.25 -12.58
C LYS A 94 15.12 7.15 -13.30
N ARG A 95 15.80 6.04 -13.64
CA ARG A 95 15.20 4.83 -14.26
C ARG A 95 14.12 4.16 -13.39
N ARG A 96 14.24 4.20 -12.06
CA ARG A 96 13.26 3.63 -11.11
C ARG A 96 12.03 4.53 -10.98
N ARG A 97 12.22 5.85 -10.85
CA ARG A 97 11.11 6.82 -10.81
C ARG A 97 10.23 6.73 -12.05
N ASP A 98 10.83 6.56 -13.22
CA ASP A 98 10.11 6.40 -14.48
C ASP A 98 9.31 5.09 -14.54
N LYS A 99 9.89 3.99 -14.02
CA LYS A 99 9.24 2.68 -13.98
C LYS A 99 8.08 2.62 -12.98
N ILE A 100 8.23 3.25 -11.82
CA ILE A 100 7.16 3.37 -10.80
C ILE A 100 6.01 4.24 -11.34
N SER A 101 6.34 5.38 -11.95
CA SER A 101 5.36 6.27 -12.59
C SER A 101 4.50 5.53 -13.63
N LYS A 102 5.14 4.81 -14.56
CA LYS A 102 4.43 4.04 -15.61
C LYS A 102 3.55 2.93 -15.02
N LYS A 103 4.03 2.20 -14.03
CA LYS A 103 3.29 1.09 -13.40
C LYS A 103 2.09 1.59 -12.59
N ASN A 104 2.24 2.71 -11.87
CA ASN A 104 1.16 3.33 -11.09
C ASN A 104 0.08 3.97 -11.98
N ALA A 105 0.47 4.58 -13.10
CA ALA A 105 -0.47 5.07 -14.11
C ALA A 105 -1.34 3.94 -14.69
N GLN A 106 -0.74 2.77 -14.97
CA GLN A 106 -1.47 1.58 -15.43
C GLN A 106 -2.43 1.04 -14.37
N LEU A 107 -1.99 0.93 -13.12
CA LEU A 107 -2.83 0.48 -12.00
C LEU A 107 -4.02 1.40 -11.77
N ARG A 108 -3.85 2.71 -11.85
CA ARG A 108 -4.93 3.71 -11.71
C ARG A 108 -5.96 3.61 -12.83
N LYS A 109 -5.52 3.40 -14.09
CA LYS A 109 -6.42 3.12 -15.23
C LYS A 109 -7.22 1.84 -15.02
N ARG A 110 -6.58 0.77 -14.53
CA ARG A 110 -7.22 -0.53 -14.29
C ARG A 110 -8.25 -0.46 -13.16
N ARG A 111 -7.93 0.26 -12.08
CA ARG A 111 -8.85 0.53 -10.97
C ARG A 111 -10.03 1.40 -11.40
N GLN A 112 -9.82 2.47 -12.18
CA GLN A 112 -10.93 3.25 -12.73
C GLN A 112 -11.86 2.40 -13.62
N LYS A 113 -11.31 1.52 -14.47
CA LYS A 113 -12.12 0.62 -15.29
C LYS A 113 -12.94 -0.36 -14.44
N LYS A 114 -12.36 -0.95 -13.38
CA LYS A 114 -13.09 -1.83 -12.46
C LYS A 114 -14.18 -1.09 -11.67
N VAL A 115 -13.88 0.10 -11.13
CA VAL A 115 -14.88 0.90 -10.39
C VAL A 115 -16.02 1.35 -11.30
N LYS A 116 -15.73 1.77 -12.54
CA LYS A 116 -16.77 2.12 -13.52
C LYS A 116 -17.61 0.90 -13.96
N ALA A 117 -16.98 -0.27 -14.12
CA ALA A 117 -17.70 -1.51 -14.45
C ALA A 117 -18.61 -1.97 -13.30
N VAL A 118 -18.13 -1.91 -12.05
CA VAL A 118 -18.91 -2.24 -10.84
C VAL A 118 -20.08 -1.27 -10.65
N LYS A 119 -19.87 0.05 -10.83
CA LYS A 119 -20.97 1.03 -10.77
C LYS A 119 -22.02 0.81 -11.86
N LYS A 120 -21.60 0.47 -13.09
CA LYS A 120 -22.53 0.22 -14.21
C LYS A 120 -23.34 -1.07 -14.05
N SER A 121 -22.82 -2.06 -13.31
CA SER A 121 -23.54 -3.30 -13.01
C SER A 121 -24.47 -3.19 -11.80
N ALA A 122 -24.13 -2.34 -10.82
CA ALA A 122 -25.03 -2.02 -9.70
C ALA A 122 -26.25 -1.17 -10.10
N GLU A 123 -26.17 -0.37 -11.18
CA GLU A 123 -27.29 0.47 -11.63
C GLU A 123 -28.34 -0.30 -12.47
N LYS A 124 -28.00 -1.49 -12.98
CA LYS A 124 -28.92 -2.35 -13.77
C LYS A 124 -29.77 -3.33 -12.94
N THR A 125 -29.59 -3.36 -11.61
CA THR A 125 -30.27 -4.30 -10.70
C THR A 125 -31.20 -3.59 -9.71
N LYS A 126 -31.86 -2.51 -10.14
CA LYS A 126 -33.11 -2.07 -9.48
C LYS A 126 -34.27 -2.87 -10.07
N PRO A 127 -34.88 -3.84 -9.35
CA PRO A 127 -36.14 -4.39 -9.78
C PRO A 127 -37.18 -3.26 -9.71
N SER A 128 -37.75 -2.93 -10.87
CA SER A 128 -39.07 -2.35 -10.94
C SER A 128 -40.06 -3.41 -10.47
N GLY A 129 -40.67 -3.23 -9.31
CA GLY A 129 -41.75 -4.10 -8.87
C GLY A 129 -41.97 -4.04 -7.38
N GLU A 130 -43.17 -3.56 -7.01
CA GLU A 130 -44.08 -4.03 -5.96
C GLU A 130 -44.71 -2.81 -5.23
N SER A 131 -45.85 -2.30 -5.71
CA SER A 131 -47.25 -2.72 -5.41
C SER A 131 -47.77 -2.17 -4.09
N LYS A 132 -48.63 -1.15 -4.13
CA LYS A 132 -50.07 -1.22 -3.79
C LYS A 132 -50.72 0.15 -3.94
#